data_AF-A0A2V6BF96-F1
#
_entry.id   AF-A0A2V6BF96-F1
#
_cell.length_a   1.000
_cell.length_b   1.000
_cell.length_c   1.000
_cell.angle_alpha   90.00
_cell.angle_beta   90.00
_cell.angle_gamma   90.00
#
_symmetry.space_group_name_H-M   'P 1'
#
loop_
_entity.id
_entity.type
_entity.pdbx_description
1 polymer ?
#
loop_
_entity_poly.entity_id
_entity_poly.type
_entity_poly.pdbx_seq_one_letter_code
_entity_poly.pdbx_strand_id
1 'polypeptide(L)'
;LREGRRALELLPVKKDALVGQYLVRYFAVIAAWVGEKDLACEQVAIAVRPPSNVSYGELKLMPWWDPLRGDPRFEKIVSSLAPK
;
A
#
# COMPACT_ATOMS: atom_id res chain seq x y z
N LEU A 1 -0.73 6.68 -13.40
CA LEU A 1 -0.83 7.17 -12.01
C LEU A 1 -1.74 8.38 -11.78
N ARG A 2 -2.00 9.24 -12.77
CA ARG A 2 -2.86 10.44 -12.62
C ARG A 2 -4.24 10.12 -12.03
N GLU A 3 -4.95 9.15 -12.59
CA GLU A 3 -6.30 8.80 -12.13
C GLU A 3 -6.30 8.25 -10.68
N GLY A 4 -5.26 7.50 -10.30
CA GLY A 4 -5.11 7.03 -8.92
C GLY A 4 -4.90 8.16 -7.91
N ARG A 5 -4.10 9.18 -8.26
CA ARG A 5 -3.97 10.40 -7.44
C ARG A 5 -5.30 11.14 -7.33
N ARG A 6 -6.02 11.27 -8.45
CA ARG A 6 -7.34 11.92 -8.47
C ARG A 6 -8.35 11.19 -7.57
N ALA A 7 -8.34 9.85 -7.56
CA ALA A 7 -9.19 9.08 -6.67
C ALA A 7 -8.90 9.37 -5.18
N LEU A 8 -7.61 9.44 -4.80
CA LEU A 8 -7.19 9.76 -3.42
C LEU A 8 -7.57 11.19 -3.00
N GLU A 9 -7.56 12.14 -3.93
CA GLU A 9 -8.02 13.52 -3.68
C GLU A 9 -9.53 13.61 -3.45
N LEU A 10 -10.32 12.87 -4.25
CA LEU A 10 -11.79 12.91 -4.18
C LEU A 10 -12.33 12.24 -2.91
N LEU A 11 -11.64 11.18 -2.46
CA LEU A 11 -12.02 10.39 -1.30
C LEU A 11 -10.82 10.09 -0.40
N PRO A 12 -10.33 11.10 0.36
CA PRO A 12 -9.24 10.87 1.30
C PRO A 12 -9.70 9.98 2.46
N VAL A 13 -8.77 9.24 3.06
CA VAL A 13 -9.02 8.36 4.22
C VAL A 13 -9.75 9.09 5.35
N LYS A 14 -9.48 10.39 5.54
CA LYS A 14 -10.15 11.22 6.55
C LYS A 14 -11.67 11.38 6.30
N LYS A 15 -12.10 11.35 5.04
CA LYS A 15 -13.50 11.53 4.62
C LYS A 15 -14.28 10.22 4.67
N ASP A 16 -13.64 9.13 4.26
CA ASP A 16 -14.19 7.78 4.36
C ASP A 16 -13.04 6.80 4.66
N ALA A 17 -12.97 6.37 5.92
CA ALA A 17 -11.89 5.52 6.39
C ALA A 17 -11.94 4.10 5.80
N LEU A 18 -13.12 3.63 5.38
CA LEU A 18 -13.27 2.30 4.78
C LEU A 18 -12.84 2.35 3.33
N VAL A 19 -13.50 3.17 2.50
CA VAL A 19 -13.24 3.21 1.06
C VAL A 19 -11.89 3.86 0.76
N GLY A 20 -11.50 4.90 1.51
CA GLY A 20 -10.22 5.58 1.32
C GLY A 20 -9.02 4.65 1.52
N GLN A 21 -9.09 3.70 2.46
CA GLN A 21 -8.02 2.72 2.66
C GLN A 21 -7.87 1.75 1.48
N TYR A 22 -8.98 1.33 0.85
CA TYR A 22 -8.91 0.55 -0.39
C TYR A 22 -8.24 1.33 -1.51
N LEU A 23 -8.54 2.62 -1.66
CA LEU A 23 -7.91 3.45 -2.68
C LEU A 23 -6.40 3.58 -2.48
N VAL A 24 -5.94 3.76 -1.23
CA VAL A 24 -4.49 3.81 -0.93
C VAL A 24 -3.82 2.48 -1.26
N ARG A 25 -4.42 1.35 -0.84
CA ARG A 25 -3.93 0.01 -1.16
C ARG A 25 -3.81 -0.22 -2.67
N TYR A 26 -4.86 0.04 -3.43
CA TYR A 26 -4.84 -0.16 -4.88
C TYR A 26 -3.87 0.78 -5.58
N PHE A 27 -3.76 2.03 -5.10
CA PHE A 27 -2.79 2.97 -5.65
C PHE A 27 -1.35 2.51 -5.40
N ALA A 28 -1.06 1.95 -4.22
CA ALA A 28 0.24 1.35 -3.90
C ALA A 28 0.58 0.18 -4.84
N VAL A 29 -0.39 -0.71 -5.09
CA VAL A 29 -0.24 -1.83 -6.03
C VAL A 29 0.03 -1.33 -7.46
N ILE A 30 -0.75 -0.36 -7.94
CA ILE A 30 -0.55 0.21 -9.28
C ILE A 30 0.83 0.87 -9.39
N ALA A 31 1.26 1.62 -8.38
CA ALA A 31 2.59 2.24 -8.34
C ALA A 31 3.70 1.17 -8.41
N ALA A 32 3.57 0.08 -7.66
CA ALA A 32 4.52 -1.03 -7.71
C ALA A 32 4.60 -1.65 -9.11
N TRP A 33 3.45 -1.88 -9.76
CA TRP A 33 3.37 -2.53 -11.07
C TRP A 33 3.97 -1.69 -12.21
N VAL A 34 3.94 -0.36 -12.10
CA VAL A 34 4.56 0.53 -13.09
C VAL A 34 6.02 0.89 -12.75
N GLY A 35 6.61 0.26 -11.73
CA GLY A 35 8.01 0.45 -11.36
C GLY A 35 8.29 1.66 -10.45
N GLU A 36 7.27 2.37 -10.00
CA GLU A 36 7.36 3.54 -9.13
C GLU A 36 7.50 3.10 -7.66
N LYS A 37 8.61 2.40 -7.36
CA LYS A 37 8.84 1.68 -6.09
C LYS A 37 8.86 2.61 -4.87
N ASP A 38 9.43 3.80 -5.01
CA ASP A 38 9.50 4.81 -3.95
C ASP A 38 8.09 5.20 -3.51
N LEU A 39 7.28 5.65 -4.47
CA LEU A 39 5.88 6.00 -4.25
C LEU A 39 5.08 4.80 -3.72
N ALA A 40 5.29 3.61 -4.28
CA ALA A 40 4.59 2.41 -3.82
C ALA A 40 4.87 2.14 -2.34
N CYS A 41 6.15 2.20 -1.91
CA CYS A 41 6.54 2.00 -0.51
C CYS A 41 5.93 3.06 0.42
N GLU A 42 5.88 4.33 0.00
CA GLU A 42 5.20 5.39 0.75
C GLU A 42 3.72 5.08 0.95
N GLN A 43 3.03 4.63 -0.10
CA GLN A 43 1.61 4.31 -0.03
C GLN A 43 1.34 3.04 0.79
N VAL A 44 2.22 2.02 0.72
CA VAL A 44 2.15 0.84 1.60
C VAL A 44 2.27 1.27 3.06
N ALA A 45 3.20 2.17 3.39
CA ALA A 45 3.38 2.67 4.76
C ALA A 45 2.17 3.46 5.29
N ILE A 46 1.32 3.99 4.39
CA ILE A 46 0.03 4.59 4.75
C ILE A 46 -1.04 3.51 4.91
N ALA A 47 -1.15 2.60 3.93
CA ALA A 47 -2.18 1.55 3.89
C ALA A 47 -2.15 0.62 5.10
N VAL A 48 -0.97 0.38 5.69
CA VAL A 48 -0.82 -0.50 6.86
C VAL A 48 -1.17 0.18 8.20
N ARG A 49 -1.43 1.50 8.21
CA ARG A 49 -1.79 2.22 9.45
C ARG A 49 -3.23 1.91 9.85
N PRO A 50 -3.51 1.63 11.15
CA PRO A 50 -4.86 1.39 11.61
C PRO A 50 -5.80 2.60 11.39
N PRO A 51 -7.08 2.36 11.03
CA PRO A 51 -7.63 1.08 10.59
C PRO A 51 -7.06 0.69 9.21
N SER A 52 -6.58 -0.55 9.07
CA SER A 52 -5.91 -1.06 7.87
C SER A 52 -6.71 -2.23 7.28
N ASN A 53 -6.78 -2.29 5.95
CA ASN A 53 -7.29 -3.42 5.17
C ASN A 53 -6.16 -4.23 4.50
N VAL A 54 -4.90 -3.96 4.87
CA VAL A 54 -3.69 -4.64 4.41
C VAL A 54 -3.05 -5.36 5.60
N SER A 55 -2.90 -6.68 5.48
CA SER A 55 -2.32 -7.53 6.53
C SER A 55 -0.88 -7.93 6.22
N TYR A 56 -0.15 -8.40 7.24
CA TYR A 56 1.16 -9.03 7.07
C TYR A 56 1.13 -10.16 6.03
N GLY A 57 0.15 -11.06 6.15
CA GLY A 57 0.00 -12.20 5.24
C GLY A 57 -0.22 -11.75 3.80
N GLU A 58 -0.98 -10.67 3.60
CA GLU A 58 -1.18 -10.10 2.27
C GLU A 58 0.13 -9.61 1.66
N LEU A 59 0.89 -8.78 2.38
CA LEU A 59 2.16 -8.24 1.88
C LEU A 59 3.19 -9.35 1.62
N LYS A 60 3.18 -10.40 2.45
CA LYS A 60 4.13 -11.51 2.34
C LYS A 60 3.79 -12.46 1.20
N LEU A 61 2.51 -12.76 0.97
CA LEU A 61 2.08 -13.87 0.12
C LEU A 61 1.47 -13.44 -1.21
N MET A 62 0.80 -12.28 -1.29
CA MET A 62 0.10 -11.92 -2.51
C MET A 62 1.07 -11.47 -3.62
N PRO A 63 0.89 -11.95 -4.86
CA PRO A 63 1.82 -11.69 -5.96
C PRO A 63 1.82 -10.23 -6.43
N TRP A 64 0.83 -9.44 -6.00
CA TRP A 64 0.74 -8.03 -6.36
C TRP A 64 1.94 -7.21 -5.85
N TRP A 65 2.58 -7.69 -4.78
CA TRP A 65 3.72 -7.06 -4.14
C TRP A 65 5.07 -7.55 -4.65
N ASP A 66 5.09 -8.54 -5.58
CA ASP A 66 6.31 -9.08 -6.16
C ASP A 66 7.28 -8.01 -6.67
N PRO A 67 6.83 -6.91 -7.33
CA PRO A 67 7.75 -5.86 -7.78
C PRO A 67 8.50 -5.12 -6.66
N LEU A 68 7.98 -5.17 -5.42
CA LEU A 68 8.59 -4.55 -4.24
C LEU A 68 9.42 -5.53 -3.40
N ARG A 69 9.33 -6.83 -3.64
CA ARG A 69 10.13 -7.82 -2.88
C ARG A 69 11.61 -7.58 -3.12
N GLY A 70 12.39 -7.62 -2.03
CA GLY A 70 13.80 -7.26 -2.04
C GLY A 70 14.10 -5.76 -1.97
N ASP A 71 13.10 -4.87 -2.02
CA ASP A 71 13.29 -3.46 -1.65
C ASP A 71 13.40 -3.36 -0.11
N PRO A 72 14.50 -2.84 0.45
CA PRO A 72 14.70 -2.79 1.90
C PRO A 72 13.59 -2.04 2.65
N ARG A 73 12.95 -1.05 2.02
CA ARG A 73 11.87 -0.27 2.65
C ARG A 73 10.60 -1.10 2.76
N PHE A 74 10.27 -1.86 1.71
CA PHE A 74 9.14 -2.77 1.72
C PHE A 74 9.34 -3.90 2.74
N GLU A 75 10.50 -4.55 2.72
CA GLU A 75 10.81 -5.63 3.67
C GLU A 75 10.75 -5.14 5.13
N LYS A 76 11.22 -3.91 5.40
CA LYS A 76 11.08 -3.30 6.74
C LYS A 76 9.63 -3.17 7.18
N ILE A 77 8.72 -2.76 6.28
CA ILE A 77 7.29 -2.67 6.60
C ILE A 77 6.73 -4.07 6.87
N VAL A 78 7.03 -5.05 6.02
CA VAL A 78 6.58 -6.44 6.19
C VAL A 78 7.05 -7.01 7.52
N SER A 79 8.34 -6.88 7.85
CA SER A 79 8.88 -7.35 9.13
C SER A 79 8.23 -6.67 10.33
N SER A 80 7.89 -5.37 10.23
CA SER A 80 7.25 -4.64 11.34
C SER A 80 5.84 -5.14 11.68
N LEU A 81 5.19 -5.83 10.73
CA LEU A 81 3.83 -6.36 10.89
C LEU A 81 3.81 -7.87 11.21
N ALA A 82 4.97 -8.52 11.29
CA ALA A 82 5.06 -9.94 11.58
C ALA A 82 4.40 -10.25 12.94
N PRO A 83 3.60 -11.35 13.04
CA PRO A 83 3.10 -11.84 14.32
C PRO A 83 4.26 -12.08 15.30
N LYS A 84 4.00 -11.86 16.59
CA LYS A 84 4.94 -12.17 17.67
C LYS A 84 4.80 -13.62 18.11
#